data_AF-A0A4V1N489-F1
#
_entry.id   AF-A0A4V1N489-F1
#
_cell.length_a   1.000
_cell.length_b   1.000
_cell.length_c   1.000
_cell.angle_alpha   90.00
_cell.angle_beta   90.00
_cell.angle_gamma   90.00
#
_symmetry.space_group_name_H-M   'P 1'
#
loop_
_entity.id
_entity.type
_entity.pdbx_description
1 polymer ?
#
loop_
_entity_poly.entity_id
_entity_poly.type
_entity_poly.pdbx_seq_one_letter_code
_entity_poly.pdbx_strand_id
1 'polypeptide(L)'
;MRRIIKIACWVVVIYFLSSFKDRKAIIFENEKIIFYLKDKGIQAKINLCSGEEGEKLNFRYLVYTKPKTFIGTEKYTTNKKLMDVYSRKYKMAAWEENKNKQDIEATLEDFKIVQEIKNNKIYFYYYKATSGLYKEITKTGVLDKKMNPFWQYIGADKFLIDIYINEKLVHSKYFELLK
;
A
#
# COMPACT_ATOMS: atom_id res chain seq x y z
N MET A 1 -37.19 15.74 36.66
CA MET A 1 -36.12 14.72 36.78
C MET A 1 -36.06 13.73 35.60
N ARG A 2 -37.14 13.01 35.25
CA ARG A 2 -37.14 12.01 34.14
C ARG A 2 -36.75 12.55 32.73
N ARG A 3 -37.07 13.80 32.38
CA ARG A 3 -36.68 14.41 31.08
C ARG A 3 -35.18 14.69 30.96
N ILE A 4 -34.54 15.11 32.05
CA ILE A 4 -33.11 15.45 32.07
C ILE A 4 -32.27 14.18 31.94
N ILE A 5 -32.68 13.09 32.57
CA ILE A 5 -32.04 11.77 32.46
C ILE A 5 -32.10 11.24 31.02
N LYS A 6 -33.24 11.41 30.32
CA LYS A 6 -33.36 11.03 28.90
C LYS A 6 -32.40 11.83 28.01
N ILE A 7 -32.31 13.15 28.20
CA ILE A 7 -31.43 14.01 27.40
C ILE A 7 -29.95 13.65 27.63
N ALA A 8 -29.55 13.43 28.90
CA ALA A 8 -28.19 13.00 29.22
C ALA A 8 -27.83 11.65 28.59
N CYS A 9 -28.78 10.70 28.55
CA CYS A 9 -28.58 9.39 27.92
C CYS A 9 -28.39 9.50 26.39
N TRP A 10 -29.15 10.38 25.73
CA TRP A 10 -28.97 10.64 24.29
C TRP A 10 -27.63 11.32 23.98
N VAL A 11 -27.18 12.26 24.81
CA VAL A 11 -25.87 12.91 24.64
C VAL A 11 -24.73 11.91 24.81
N VAL A 12 -24.81 10.99 25.77
CA VAL A 12 -23.79 9.93 25.96
C VAL A 12 -23.79 8.94 24.80
N VAL A 13 -24.97 8.55 24.28
CA VAL A 13 -25.08 7.67 23.10
C VAL A 13 -24.54 8.36 21.84
N ILE A 14 -24.86 9.64 21.62
CA ILE A 14 -24.32 10.43 20.50
C ILE A 14 -22.80 10.59 20.65
N TYR A 15 -22.30 10.84 21.86
CA TYR A 15 -20.87 10.93 22.13
C TYR A 15 -20.16 9.59 21.87
N PHE A 16 -20.72 8.48 22.36
CA PHE A 16 -20.21 7.14 22.07
C PHE A 16 -20.23 6.83 20.57
N LEU A 17 -21.34 7.07 19.88
CA LEU A 17 -21.45 6.88 18.43
C LEU A 17 -20.51 7.81 17.64
N SER A 18 -20.23 9.02 18.13
CA SER A 18 -19.27 9.94 17.51
C SER A 18 -17.82 9.51 17.75
N SER A 19 -17.52 8.85 18.87
CA SER A 19 -16.18 8.35 19.19
C SER A 19 -15.74 7.13 18.36
N PHE A 20 -16.70 6.45 17.71
CA PHE A 20 -16.44 5.42 16.71
C PHE A 20 -16.10 5.98 15.32
N LYS A 21 -16.28 7.28 15.07
CA LYS A 21 -15.85 7.90 13.81
C LYS A 21 -14.33 8.11 13.84
N ASP A 22 -13.63 7.53 12.87
CA ASP A 22 -12.21 7.71 12.58
C ASP A 22 -11.19 6.93 13.43
N ARG A 23 -11.41 5.63 13.67
CA ARG A 23 -10.25 4.72 13.86
C ARG A 23 -9.50 4.60 12.53
N LYS A 24 -8.53 5.48 12.30
CA LYS A 24 -7.57 5.38 11.20
C LYS A 24 -6.63 4.21 11.48
N ALA A 25 -6.69 3.16 10.67
CA ALA A 25 -5.72 2.07 10.78
C ALA A 25 -4.43 2.49 10.07
N ILE A 26 -3.38 2.74 10.85
CA ILE A 26 -2.06 3.12 10.31
C ILE A 26 -1.48 1.92 9.57
N ILE A 27 -1.12 2.14 8.30
CA ILE A 27 -0.46 1.16 7.44
C ILE A 27 1.06 1.25 7.67
N PHE A 28 1.58 2.48 7.60
CA PHE A 28 3.00 2.79 7.77
C PHE A 28 3.14 4.21 8.31
N GLU A 29 4.13 4.43 9.16
CA GLU A 29 4.46 5.74 9.71
C GLU A 29 5.97 5.87 9.85
N ASN A 30 6.49 7.03 9.44
CA ASN A 30 7.80 7.51 9.82
C ASN A 30 7.72 9.02 10.11
N GLU A 31 8.86 9.63 10.38
CA GLU A 31 8.96 11.06 10.73
C GLU A 31 8.37 12.02 9.68
N LYS A 32 8.35 11.62 8.40
CA LYS A 32 7.96 12.46 7.25
C LYS A 32 6.59 12.12 6.67
N ILE A 33 6.13 10.87 6.78
CA ILE A 33 4.90 10.40 6.14
C ILE A 33 4.18 9.34 6.95
N ILE A 34 2.86 9.45 6.98
CA ILE A 34 1.93 8.48 7.58
C ILE A 34 0.99 8.02 6.47
N PHE A 35 1.01 6.73 6.15
CA PHE A 35 -0.03 6.07 5.36
C PHE A 35 -1.04 5.41 6.29
N TYR A 36 -2.32 5.62 6.03
CA TYR A 36 -3.39 5.07 6.85
C TYR A 36 -4.63 4.76 6.02
N LEU A 37 -5.42 3.83 6.52
CA LEU A 37 -6.72 3.50 5.97
C LEU A 37 -7.77 4.44 6.53
N LYS A 38 -8.59 4.99 5.63
CA LYS A 38 -9.80 5.75 5.96
C LYS A 38 -10.86 5.51 4.88
N ASP A 39 -12.07 5.17 5.30
CA ASP A 39 -13.22 4.94 4.42
C ASP A 39 -12.92 3.95 3.27
N LYS A 40 -12.28 2.80 3.60
CA LYS A 40 -11.83 1.77 2.64
C LYS A 40 -10.82 2.23 1.58
N GLY A 41 -10.25 3.43 1.74
CA GLY A 41 -9.17 3.93 0.91
C GLY A 41 -7.89 4.18 1.69
N ILE A 42 -6.79 4.31 0.96
CA ILE A 42 -5.48 4.69 1.48
C ILE A 42 -5.37 6.21 1.41
N GLN A 43 -4.99 6.82 2.52
CA GLN A 43 -4.58 8.22 2.60
C GLN A 43 -3.13 8.29 3.05
N ALA A 44 -2.44 9.34 2.62
CA ALA A 44 -1.19 9.76 3.23
C ALA A 44 -1.38 11.09 3.95
N LYS A 45 -0.58 11.31 4.99
CA LYS A 45 -0.36 12.60 5.63
C LYS A 45 1.12 12.85 5.69
N ILE A 46 1.55 14.04 5.28
CA ILE A 46 2.97 14.38 5.17
C ILE A 46 3.33 15.46 6.19
N ASN A 47 4.54 15.33 6.73
CA ASN A 47 5.16 16.24 7.68
C ASN A 47 6.56 16.63 7.17
N LEU A 48 6.73 17.84 6.64
CA LEU A 48 8.03 18.35 6.15
C LEU A 48 8.67 19.39 7.10
N CYS A 49 8.25 19.40 8.37
CA CYS A 49 8.65 20.44 9.32
C CYS A 49 10.17 20.49 9.60
N SER A 50 10.91 19.38 9.50
CA SER A 50 12.36 19.32 9.82
C SER A 50 13.31 19.33 8.62
N GLY A 51 12.79 19.44 7.39
CA GLY A 51 13.60 19.38 6.17
C GLY A 51 14.31 20.67 5.77
N GLU A 52 15.28 20.59 4.85
CA GLU A 52 15.85 21.77 4.18
C GLU A 52 14.93 22.27 3.06
N GLU A 53 14.96 23.57 2.76
CA GLU A 53 14.25 24.09 1.58
C GLU A 53 14.77 23.40 0.31
N GLY A 54 13.85 23.00 -0.58
CA GLY A 54 14.19 22.20 -1.76
C GLY A 54 14.31 20.69 -1.51
N GLU A 55 14.15 20.22 -0.25
CA GLU A 55 14.10 18.79 0.01
C GLU A 55 12.95 18.12 -0.74
N LYS A 56 13.25 17.02 -1.43
CA LYS A 56 12.28 16.21 -2.16
C LYS A 56 11.96 14.92 -1.42
N LEU A 57 10.67 14.64 -1.29
CA LEU A 57 10.15 13.37 -0.81
C LEU A 57 9.37 12.71 -1.94
N ASN A 58 9.89 11.57 -2.40
CA ASN A 58 9.24 10.75 -3.42
C ASN A 58 8.63 9.55 -2.73
N PHE A 59 7.34 9.31 -2.94
CA PHE A 59 6.70 8.11 -2.45
C PHE A 59 5.85 7.45 -3.52
N ARG A 60 5.83 6.12 -3.50
CA ARG A 60 4.97 5.30 -4.32
C ARG A 60 4.32 4.25 -3.44
N TYR A 61 3.08 3.88 -3.72
CA TYR A 61 2.55 2.63 -3.23
C TYR A 61 1.88 1.85 -4.35
N LEU A 62 1.87 0.54 -4.18
CA LEU A 62 1.22 -0.42 -5.06
C LEU A 62 0.34 -1.32 -4.22
N VAL A 63 -0.90 -1.51 -4.65
CA VAL A 63 -1.88 -2.38 -4.00
C VAL A 63 -2.14 -3.58 -4.89
N TYR A 64 -2.02 -4.76 -4.29
CA TYR A 64 -2.23 -6.04 -4.94
C TYR A 64 -3.36 -6.78 -4.26
N THR A 65 -4.40 -7.14 -5.00
CA THR A 65 -5.48 -7.99 -4.49
C THR A 65 -5.19 -9.45 -4.85
N LYS A 66 -5.81 -10.38 -4.11
CA LYS A 66 -5.81 -11.79 -4.48
C LYS A 66 -6.64 -12.03 -5.75
N PRO A 67 -6.39 -13.13 -6.48
CA PRO A 67 -5.35 -14.15 -6.25
C PRO A 67 -3.99 -13.79 -6.89
N LYS A 68 -2.91 -14.43 -6.42
CA LYS A 68 -1.64 -14.49 -7.16
C LYS A 68 -1.74 -15.53 -8.28
N THR A 69 -1.05 -15.28 -9.38
CA THR A 69 -1.06 -16.15 -10.56
C THR A 69 0.25 -16.92 -10.67
N PHE A 70 0.17 -18.25 -10.85
CA PHE A 70 1.34 -19.08 -11.04
C PHE A 70 2.00 -18.79 -12.40
N ILE A 71 3.34 -18.80 -12.45
CA ILE A 71 4.07 -18.51 -13.70
C ILE A 71 5.21 -19.49 -14.00
N GLY A 72 5.71 -20.22 -13.01
CA GLY A 72 6.69 -21.26 -13.27
C GLY A 72 7.39 -21.80 -12.04
N THR A 73 8.32 -22.72 -12.27
CA THR A 73 9.12 -23.35 -11.22
C THR A 73 10.59 -23.44 -11.60
N GLU A 74 11.46 -23.38 -10.59
CA GLU A 74 12.88 -23.65 -10.72
C GLU A 74 13.33 -24.68 -9.68
N LYS A 75 14.53 -25.27 -9.89
CA LYS A 75 15.17 -26.08 -8.85
C LYS A 75 15.48 -25.22 -7.63
N TYR A 76 15.33 -25.79 -6.44
CA TYR A 76 15.67 -25.08 -5.21
C TYR A 76 17.14 -24.64 -5.20
N THR A 77 17.37 -23.42 -4.74
CA THR A 77 18.70 -22.84 -4.57
C THR A 77 18.67 -21.80 -3.45
N THR A 78 19.78 -21.67 -2.73
CA THR A 78 20.02 -20.61 -1.75
C THR A 78 20.88 -19.48 -2.31
N ASN A 79 21.34 -19.61 -3.56
CA ASN A 79 22.18 -18.60 -4.22
C ASN A 79 21.36 -17.35 -4.53
N LYS A 80 21.59 -16.27 -3.78
CA LYS A 80 20.88 -14.99 -3.92
C LYS A 80 20.93 -14.43 -5.34
N LYS A 81 22.10 -14.47 -6.01
CA LYS A 81 22.23 -13.98 -7.39
C LYS A 81 21.34 -14.76 -8.34
N LEU A 82 21.26 -16.08 -8.16
CA LEU A 82 20.42 -16.94 -8.98
C LEU A 82 18.92 -16.69 -8.69
N MET A 83 18.55 -16.46 -7.43
CA MET A 83 17.19 -16.05 -7.05
C MET A 83 16.78 -14.72 -7.67
N ASP A 84 17.69 -13.74 -7.75
CA ASP A 84 17.44 -12.46 -8.41
C ASP A 84 17.24 -12.63 -9.93
N VAL A 85 18.03 -13.50 -10.56
CA VAL A 85 17.88 -13.87 -11.98
C VAL A 85 16.51 -14.49 -12.23
N TYR A 86 16.09 -15.47 -11.42
CA TYR A 86 14.78 -16.09 -11.54
C TYR A 86 13.64 -15.09 -11.32
N SER A 87 13.76 -14.24 -10.30
CA SER A 87 12.76 -13.21 -10.02
C SER A 87 12.60 -12.24 -11.19
N ARG A 88 13.71 -11.80 -11.81
CA ARG A 88 13.67 -10.92 -13.00
C ARG A 88 13.08 -11.63 -14.22
N LYS A 89 13.48 -12.88 -14.47
CA LYS A 89 12.94 -13.73 -15.55
C LYS A 89 11.42 -13.82 -15.45
N TYR A 90 10.90 -14.19 -14.29
CA TYR A 90 9.45 -14.35 -14.12
C TYR A 90 8.69 -13.02 -14.06
N LYS A 91 9.34 -11.94 -13.61
CA LYS A 91 8.75 -10.60 -13.70
C LYS A 91 8.56 -10.15 -15.16
N MET A 92 9.55 -10.39 -16.02
CA MET A 92 9.40 -10.13 -17.46
C MET A 92 8.34 -11.00 -18.11
N ALA A 93 8.32 -12.29 -17.80
CA ALA A 93 7.29 -13.19 -18.33
C ALA A 93 5.88 -12.73 -17.93
N ALA A 94 5.68 -12.30 -16.68
CA ALA A 94 4.39 -11.81 -16.20
C ALA A 94 3.95 -10.54 -16.93
N TRP A 95 4.88 -9.61 -17.16
CA TRP A 95 4.61 -8.39 -17.91
C TRP A 95 4.28 -8.68 -19.38
N GLU A 96 5.10 -9.47 -20.06
CA GLU A 96 4.89 -9.90 -21.45
C GLU A 96 3.52 -10.56 -21.65
N GLU A 97 3.09 -11.40 -20.70
CA GLU A 97 1.79 -12.06 -20.76
C GLU A 97 0.61 -11.09 -20.58
N ASN A 98 0.83 -9.89 -20.03
CA ASN A 98 -0.22 -8.95 -19.63
C ASN A 98 -0.20 -7.61 -20.39
N LYS A 99 0.87 -7.28 -21.11
CA LYS A 99 1.05 -5.96 -21.76
C LYS A 99 -0.04 -5.60 -22.78
N ASN A 100 -0.63 -6.59 -23.45
CA ASN A 100 -1.66 -6.39 -24.48
C ASN A 100 -3.08 -6.76 -24.05
N LYS A 101 -3.30 -7.07 -22.76
CA LYS A 101 -4.58 -7.60 -22.28
C LYS A 101 -5.54 -6.52 -21.77
N GLN A 102 -5.15 -5.23 -21.78
CA GLN A 102 -5.90 -4.16 -21.12
C GLN A 102 -5.82 -2.82 -21.85
N ASP A 103 -6.79 -1.96 -21.55
CA ASP A 103 -6.91 -0.60 -22.09
C ASP A 103 -5.80 0.35 -21.59
N ILE A 104 -5.20 0.05 -20.44
CA ILE A 104 -4.05 0.76 -19.89
C ILE A 104 -2.85 -0.17 -19.93
N GLU A 105 -1.79 0.27 -20.60
CA GLU A 105 -0.55 -0.50 -20.72
C GLU A 105 0.06 -0.73 -19.33
N ALA A 106 0.26 -2.01 -18.98
CA ALA A 106 0.89 -2.36 -17.73
C ALA A 106 2.40 -2.12 -17.82
N THR A 107 2.99 -1.57 -16.76
CA THR A 107 4.44 -1.42 -16.65
C THR A 107 5.05 -2.61 -15.91
N LEU A 108 6.36 -2.81 -16.05
CA LEU A 108 7.05 -3.85 -15.28
C LEU A 108 6.87 -3.64 -13.77
N GLU A 109 6.78 -2.40 -13.31
CA GLU A 109 6.71 -2.05 -11.89
C GLU A 109 5.43 -2.55 -11.22
N ASP A 110 4.35 -2.71 -12.00
CA ASP A 110 3.06 -3.21 -11.54
C ASP A 110 3.10 -4.68 -11.12
N PHE A 111 4.17 -5.41 -11.46
CA PHE A 111 4.30 -6.84 -11.16
C PHE A 111 5.17 -7.10 -9.94
N LYS A 112 4.62 -7.81 -8.96
CA LYS A 112 5.35 -8.33 -7.81
C LYS A 112 5.50 -9.83 -7.92
N ILE A 113 6.75 -10.31 -7.90
CA ILE A 113 7.04 -11.74 -7.84
C ILE A 113 7.07 -12.22 -6.40
N VAL A 114 6.41 -13.34 -6.14
CA VAL A 114 6.43 -14.04 -4.85
C VAL A 114 6.78 -15.50 -5.09
N GLN A 115 7.49 -16.09 -4.14
CA GLN A 115 8.01 -17.44 -4.25
C GLN A 115 7.54 -18.32 -3.10
N GLU A 116 7.34 -19.60 -3.39
CA GLU A 116 7.07 -20.64 -2.40
C GLU A 116 8.01 -21.82 -2.61
N ILE A 117 8.58 -22.35 -1.54
CA ILE A 117 9.44 -23.54 -1.62
C ILE A 117 8.59 -24.75 -1.26
N LYS A 118 8.49 -25.71 -2.19
CA LYS A 118 7.76 -26.98 -2.01
C LYS A 118 8.52 -28.09 -2.71
N ASN A 119 8.70 -29.23 -2.06
CA ASN A 119 9.30 -30.43 -2.65
C ASN A 119 10.62 -30.17 -3.41
N ASN A 120 11.56 -29.44 -2.79
CA ASN A 120 12.86 -29.07 -3.37
C ASN A 120 12.78 -28.29 -4.70
N LYS A 121 11.67 -27.58 -4.92
CA LYS A 121 11.46 -26.65 -6.03
C LYS A 121 11.02 -25.29 -5.48
N ILE A 122 11.32 -24.26 -6.24
CA ILE A 122 10.80 -22.92 -6.01
C ILE A 122 9.68 -22.69 -7.01
N TYR A 123 8.49 -22.36 -6.51
CA TYR A 123 7.31 -22.01 -7.28
C TYR A 123 7.20 -20.49 -7.31
N PHE A 124 7.18 -19.92 -8.51
CA PHE A 124 7.04 -18.50 -8.73
C PHE A 124 5.60 -18.16 -9.09
N TYR A 125 5.11 -17.10 -8.47
CA TYR A 125 3.83 -16.49 -8.74
C TYR A 125 4.03 -14.99 -8.92
N TYR A 126 3.09 -14.34 -9.60
CA TYR A 126 3.02 -12.89 -9.66
C TYR A 126 1.70 -12.36 -9.08
N TYR A 127 1.78 -11.18 -8.48
CA TYR A 127 0.64 -10.27 -8.38
C TYR A 127 0.79 -9.17 -9.42
N LYS A 128 -0.34 -8.76 -9.99
CA LYS A 128 -0.46 -7.53 -10.75
C LYS A 128 -1.07 -6.47 -9.84
N ALA A 129 -0.51 -5.26 -9.83
CA ALA A 129 -1.05 -4.14 -9.07
C ALA A 129 -2.44 -3.80 -9.62
N THR A 130 -3.40 -3.70 -8.70
CA THR A 130 -4.77 -3.24 -9.00
C THR A 130 -4.90 -1.73 -8.93
N SER A 131 -4.07 -1.11 -8.10
CA SER A 131 -3.99 0.33 -7.99
C SER A 131 -2.60 0.73 -7.52
N GLY A 132 -2.23 1.97 -7.79
CA GLY A 132 -1.02 2.56 -7.29
C GLY A 132 -1.06 4.07 -7.40
N LEU A 133 -0.12 4.72 -6.73
CA LEU A 133 0.14 6.15 -6.88
C LEU A 133 1.64 6.36 -6.77
N TYR A 134 2.16 7.24 -7.62
CA TYR A 134 3.46 7.86 -7.46
C TYR A 134 3.26 9.35 -7.18
N LYS A 135 4.01 9.90 -6.22
CA LYS A 135 3.97 11.34 -5.91
C LYS A 135 5.34 11.82 -5.44
N GLU A 136 5.79 12.91 -6.05
CA GLU A 136 6.95 13.69 -5.63
C GLU A 136 6.43 14.97 -4.95
N ILE A 137 7.05 15.34 -3.83
CA ILE A 137 6.72 16.56 -3.09
C ILE A 137 8.01 17.26 -2.73
N THR A 138 8.10 18.53 -3.11
CA THR A 138 9.24 19.39 -2.81
C THR A 138 8.87 20.35 -1.69
N LYS A 139 9.73 20.48 -0.69
CA LYS A 139 9.59 21.50 0.34
C LYS A 139 9.80 22.88 -0.27
N THR A 140 8.79 23.73 -0.19
CA THR A 140 8.87 25.16 -0.51
C THR A 140 8.77 25.96 0.79
N GLY A 141 9.45 27.10 0.89
CA GLY A 141 9.68 27.86 2.13
C GLY A 141 8.47 28.26 3.00
N VAL A 142 7.22 27.96 2.60
CA VAL A 142 5.99 28.27 3.37
C VAL A 142 5.06 27.06 3.52
N LEU A 143 5.57 25.82 3.49
CA LEU A 143 4.76 24.62 3.72
C LEU A 143 4.71 24.20 5.20
N ASP A 144 3.99 24.96 6.02
CA ASP A 144 3.57 24.54 7.37
C ASP A 144 2.32 23.65 7.37
N LYS A 145 1.78 23.31 6.19
CA LYS A 145 0.54 22.53 6.09
C LYS A 145 0.81 21.03 6.10
N LYS A 146 0.32 20.37 7.15
CA LYS A 146 -0.07 18.94 7.12
C LYS A 146 -0.95 18.72 5.89
N MET A 147 -0.36 18.19 4.82
CA MET A 147 -1.08 17.93 3.57
C MET A 147 -1.62 16.50 3.60
N ASN A 148 -2.90 16.34 3.22
CA ASN A 148 -3.48 15.05 2.86
C ASN A 148 -3.49 14.97 1.33
N PRO A 149 -2.38 14.56 0.70
CA PRO A 149 -2.17 14.69 -0.74
C PRO A 149 -3.14 13.89 -1.62
N PHE A 150 -3.81 12.87 -1.09
CA PHE A 150 -4.70 12.00 -1.86
C PHE A 150 -5.54 11.08 -0.95
N TRP A 151 -6.59 10.54 -1.55
CA TRP A 151 -7.32 9.36 -1.09
C TRP A 151 -7.52 8.44 -2.30
N GLN A 152 -7.19 7.16 -2.17
CA GLN A 152 -7.45 6.15 -3.21
C GLN A 152 -8.22 4.97 -2.63
N TYR A 153 -9.38 4.68 -3.20
CA TYR A 153 -10.18 3.52 -2.84
C TYR A 153 -9.48 2.21 -3.26
N ILE A 154 -9.40 1.24 -2.35
CA ILE A 154 -8.73 -0.05 -2.62
C ILE A 154 -9.64 -1.05 -3.34
N GLY A 155 -10.95 -0.98 -3.11
CA GLY A 155 -11.92 -1.90 -3.73
C GLY A 155 -11.83 -3.36 -3.25
N ALA A 156 -11.07 -3.66 -2.21
CA ALA A 156 -10.90 -5.02 -1.69
C ALA A 156 -10.75 -5.07 -0.17
N ASP A 157 -11.34 -6.09 0.45
CA ASP A 157 -11.22 -6.36 1.89
C ASP A 157 -9.88 -7.04 2.24
N LYS A 158 -9.23 -7.69 1.27
CA LYS A 158 -7.92 -8.35 1.44
C LYS A 158 -6.96 -7.89 0.36
N PHE A 159 -5.82 -7.33 0.78
CA PHE A 159 -4.83 -6.82 -0.13
C PHE A 159 -3.43 -6.87 0.47
N LEU A 160 -2.42 -6.93 -0.40
CA LEU A 160 -1.04 -6.64 -0.08
C LEU A 160 -0.76 -5.21 -0.52
N ILE A 161 -0.05 -4.45 0.31
CA ILE A 161 0.44 -3.12 -0.06
C ILE A 161 1.97 -3.09 0.03
N ASP A 162 2.60 -2.57 -1.00
CA ASP A 162 4.00 -2.19 -1.01
C ASP A 162 4.10 -0.66 -0.98
N ILE A 163 4.92 -0.11 -0.07
CA ILE A 163 5.19 1.33 0.03
C ILE A 163 6.68 1.56 -0.21
N TYR A 164 6.95 2.47 -1.12
CA TYR A 164 8.28 2.92 -1.49
C TYR A 164 8.45 4.38 -1.08
N ILE A 165 9.61 4.70 -0.49
CA ILE A 165 10.04 6.07 -0.22
C ILE A 165 11.42 6.25 -0.84
N ASN A 166 11.59 7.28 -1.66
CA ASN A 166 12.78 7.56 -2.45
C ASN A 166 13.26 6.28 -3.17
N GLU A 167 12.31 5.64 -3.87
CA GLU A 167 12.47 4.40 -4.66
C GLU A 167 12.83 3.14 -3.86
N LYS A 168 13.01 3.24 -2.53
CA LYS A 168 13.29 2.10 -1.66
C LYS A 168 12.00 1.54 -1.08
N LEU A 169 11.81 0.22 -1.17
CA LEU A 169 10.71 -0.47 -0.50
C LEU A 169 10.91 -0.37 1.03
N VAL A 170 10.02 0.33 1.71
CA VAL A 170 10.06 0.54 3.18
C VAL A 170 8.99 -0.27 3.92
N HIS A 171 7.93 -0.69 3.23
CA HIS A 171 6.87 -1.48 3.82
C HIS A 171 6.27 -2.44 2.80
N SER A 172 6.02 -3.69 3.23
CA SER A 172 5.30 -4.69 2.44
C SER A 172 4.50 -5.56 3.39
N LYS A 173 3.16 -5.47 3.35
CA LYS A 173 2.31 -6.17 4.32
C LYS A 173 0.93 -6.51 3.76
N TYR A 174 0.44 -7.69 4.15
CA TYR A 174 -0.94 -8.10 3.89
C TYR A 174 -1.88 -7.51 4.94
N PHE A 175 -3.00 -6.99 4.46
CA PHE A 175 -4.10 -6.48 5.26
C PHE A 175 -5.37 -7.26 4.97
N GLU A 176 -6.15 -7.48 6.03
CA GLU A 176 -7.50 -7.99 5.99
C GLU A 176 -8.37 -7.02 6.79
N LEU A 177 -9.22 -6.28 6.09
CA LEU A 177 -10.16 -5.35 6.68
C LEU A 177 -11.27 -6.17 7.35
N LEU A 178 -11.42 -6.02 8.66
CA LEU A 178 -12.55 -6.59 9.38
C LEU A 178 -13.82 -5.88 8.90
N LYS A 179 -14.85 -6.66 8.56
CA LYS A 179 -16.17 -6.16 8.15
C LYS A 179 -16.94 -5.56 9.32
#